data_AF-A0A178J967-F1
#
_entry.id   AF-A0A178J967-F1
#
_cell.length_a   1.000
_cell.length_b   1.000
_cell.length_c   1.000
_cell.angle_alpha   90.00
_cell.angle_beta   90.00
_cell.angle_gamma   90.00
#
_symmetry.space_group_name_H-M   'P 1'
#
loop_
_entity.id
_entity.type
_entity.pdbx_description
1 polymer ?
#
loop_
_entity_poly.entity_id
_entity_poly.type
_entity_poly.pdbx_seq_one_letter_code
_entity_poly.pdbx_strand_id
1 'polypeptide(L)' 'MSMLVKSEETVTTSKGKANLWVKNSKGLVFKFDRVAHVVKGCVDLDQMRPDEFLLAPGHIYRFDEELSNDELA' A
#
# COMPACT_ATOMS: atom_id res chain seq x y z
N MET A 1 13.58 11.41 -4.41
CA MET A 1 12.95 10.11 -4.10
C MET A 1 12.40 9.55 -5.38
N SER A 2 12.93 8.38 -5.75
CA SER A 2 12.85 7.74 -7.05
C SER A 2 11.45 7.15 -7.31
N MET A 3 11.01 7.24 -8.57
CA MET A 3 9.67 6.96 -9.07
C MET A 3 8.89 5.86 -8.33
N LEU A 4 7.70 6.21 -7.86
CA LEU A 4 6.66 5.26 -7.44
C LEU A 4 5.74 5.03 -8.63
N VAL A 5 5.78 3.84 -9.21
CA VAL A 5 4.78 3.41 -10.20
C VAL A 5 3.55 2.96 -9.43
N LYS A 6 2.36 3.30 -9.91
CA LYS A 6 1.10 2.94 -9.24
C LYS A 6 0.18 2.30 -10.26
N SER A 7 -0.68 1.39 -9.81
CA SER A 7 -1.72 0.83 -10.66
C SER A 7 -2.67 1.93 -11.15
N GLU A 8 -3.13 1.83 -12.40
CA GLU A 8 -4.24 2.66 -12.91
C GLU A 8 -5.55 2.30 -12.21
N GLU A 9 -5.70 1.03 -11.83
CA GLU A 9 -6.83 0.53 -11.05
C GLU A 9 -6.81 1.08 -9.62
N THR A 10 -7.96 1.53 -9.14
CA THR A 10 -8.13 2.08 -7.80
C THR A 10 -9.29 1.43 -7.06
N VAL A 11 -9.14 1.31 -5.75
CA VAL A 11 -10.15 0.80 -4.81
C VAL A 11 -10.77 1.99 -4.07
N THR A 12 -12.10 2.03 -4.00
CA THR A 12 -12.82 3.04 -3.22
C THR A 12 -12.83 2.65 -1.75
N THR A 13 -12.33 3.52 -0.88
CA THR A 13 -12.22 3.30 0.57
C THR A 13 -12.90 4.43 1.35
N SER A 14 -13.12 4.23 2.65
CA SER A 14 -13.66 5.26 3.55
C SER A 14 -12.77 6.51 3.70
N LYS A 15 -11.51 6.45 3.25
CA LYS A 15 -10.54 7.56 3.25
C LYS A 15 -10.25 8.11 1.85
N GLY A 16 -11.03 7.70 0.84
CA GLY A 16 -10.84 8.11 -0.56
C GLY A 16 -10.42 6.96 -1.46
N LYS A 17 -9.77 7.27 -2.59
CA LYS A 17 -9.32 6.25 -3.54
C LYS A 17 -7.89 5.82 -3.23
N ALA A 18 -7.67 4.51 -3.16
CA ALA A 18 -6.35 3.90 -3.03
C ALA A 18 -5.97 3.23 -4.35
N ASN A 19 -4.72 3.32 -4.78
CA ASN A 19 -4.23 2.48 -5.89
C ASN A 19 -4.21 1.01 -5.42
N LEU A 20 -4.62 0.09 -6.29
CA LEU A 20 -4.66 -1.34 -6.01
C LEU A 20 -3.28 -1.90 -5.66
N TRP A 21 -2.23 -1.40 -6.32
CA TRP A 21 -0.84 -1.63 -5.94
C TRP A 21 0.03 -0.41 -6.21
N VAL A 22 1.16 -0.36 -5.51
CA VAL A 22 2.23 0.62 -5.71
C VAL A 22 3.56 -0.11 -5.78
N LYS A 23 4.44 0.34 -6.67
CA LYS A 23 5.75 -0.25 -6.91
C LYS A 23 6.83 0.78 -6.68
N ASN A 24 7.81 0.42 -5.87
CA ASN A 24 8.92 1.31 -5.57
C ASN A 24 9.99 1.25 -6.67
N SER A 25 10.96 2.16 -6.60
CA SER A 25 12.06 2.22 -7.56
C SER A 25 13.01 1.01 -7.53
N LYS A 26 12.85 0.08 -6.59
CA LYS A 26 13.62 -1.17 -6.49
C LYS A 26 12.88 -2.35 -7.12
N GLY A 27 11.71 -2.12 -7.71
CA GLY A 27 10.90 -3.18 -8.29
C GLY A 27 9.91 -3.85 -7.32
N LEU A 28 9.94 -3.52 -6.03
CA LEU A 28 9.08 -4.15 -5.04
C LEU A 28 7.65 -3.62 -5.15
N VAL A 29 6.70 -4.53 -5.27
CA VAL A 29 5.26 -4.25 -5.36
C VAL A 29 4.62 -4.42 -3.98
N PHE A 30 3.80 -3.44 -3.63
CA PHE A 30 3.00 -3.43 -2.43
C PHE A 30 1.54 -3.32 -2.84
N LYS A 31 0.72 -4.28 -2.41
CA LYS A 31 -0.71 -4.34 -2.71
C LYS A 31 -1.50 -3.68 -1.59
N PHE A 32 -2.58 -2.99 -1.95
CA PHE A 32 -3.50 -2.43 -0.97
C PHE A 32 -4.12 -3.57 -0.14
N ASP A 33 -4.03 -3.46 1.20
CA ASP A 33 -4.63 -4.42 2.14
C ASP A 33 -5.89 -3.83 2.77
N ARG A 34 -5.72 -2.73 3.53
CA ARG A 34 -6.84 -2.10 4.26
C ARG A 34 -6.63 -0.61 4.52
N VAL A 35 -7.68 0.03 5.01
CA VAL A 35 -7.60 1.39 5.56
C VAL A 35 -7.08 1.31 7.00
N ALA A 36 -6.10 2.15 7.33
CA ALA A 36 -5.57 2.24 8.67
C ALA A 36 -6.64 2.75 9.65
N HIS A 37 -6.70 2.15 10.83
CA HIS A 37 -7.57 2.63 11.90
C HIS A 37 -7.04 3.98 12.41
N VAL A 38 -7.90 5.00 12.49
CA VAL A 38 -7.49 6.35 12.91
C VAL A 38 -8.19 6.70 14.22
N VAL A 39 -7.42 6.88 15.27
CA VAL A 39 -7.89 7.27 16.60
C VAL A 39 -7.40 8.68 16.90
N LYS A 40 -8.33 9.61 17.18
CA LYS A 40 -8.03 11.03 17.48
C LYS A 40 -7.18 11.74 16.41
N GLY A 41 -7.34 11.35 15.14
CA GLY A 41 -6.60 11.94 14.02
C GLY A 41 -5.22 11.34 13.75
N CYS A 42 -4.77 10.40 14.60
CA CYS A 42 -3.52 9.67 14.40
C CYS A 42 -3.82 8.24 13.91
N VAL A 43 -2.95 7.70 13.07
CA VAL A 43 -3.02 6.27 12.71
C VAL A 43 -2.64 5.45 13.93
N ASP A 44 -3.48 4.48 14.26
CA ASP A 44 -3.25 3.51 15.33
C ASP A 44 -2.27 2.45 14.83
N LEU A 45 -1.01 2.58 15.22
CA LEU A 45 0.08 1.68 14.81
C LEU A 45 0.06 0.36 15.59
N ASP A 46 -0.65 0.26 16.73
CA ASP A 46 -0.75 -0.98 17.51
C ASP A 46 -1.52 -2.07 16.74
N GLN A 47 -2.29 -1.69 15.72
CA GLN A 47 -2.98 -2.62 14.82
C GLN A 47 -2.22 -2.94 13.52
N MET A 48 -1.00 -2.42 13.35
CA MET A 48 -0.17 -2.77 12.19
C MET A 48 0.53 -4.10 12.42
N ARG A 49 0.50 -4.94 11.40
CA ARG A 49 1.31 -6.16 11.34
C ARG A 49 2.75 -5.82 10.92
N PRO A 50 3.74 -6.64 11.29
CA PRO A 50 5.14 -6.37 10.98
C PRO A 50 5.45 -6.35 9.48
N ASP A 51 4.59 -6.92 8.64
CA ASP A 51 4.71 -6.99 7.18
C ASP A 51 3.87 -5.94 6.43
N GLU A 52 3.29 -4.99 7.16
CA GLU A 52 2.46 -3.91 6.63
C GLU A 52 3.22 -2.58 6.57
N PHE A 53 2.95 -1.79 5.53
CA PHE A 53 3.55 -0.49 5.27
C PHE A 53 2.48 0.59 5.04
N LEU A 54 2.72 1.79 5.59
CA LEU A 54 1.86 2.95 5.40
C LEU A 54 2.47 3.87 4.33
N LEU A 55 1.94 3.84 3.10
CA LEU A 55 2.49 4.57 1.94
C LEU A 55 1.66 5.79 1.50
N ALA A 56 0.45 5.95 2.04
CA ALA A 56 -0.47 7.04 1.73
C ALA A 56 -1.28 7.42 3.00
N PRO A 57 -1.96 8.58 3.08
CA PRO A 57 -2.63 9.02 4.31
C PRO A 57 -3.78 8.08 4.70
N GLY A 58 -3.46 7.09 5.53
CA GLY A 58 -4.41 6.11 6.06
C GLY A 58 -4.65 4.87 5.19
N HIS A 59 -3.81 4.57 4.20
CA HIS A 59 -3.90 3.31 3.44
C HIS A 59 -2.72 2.41 3.77
N ILE A 60 -3.03 1.19 4.21
CA ILE A 60 -2.07 0.14 4.52
C ILE A 60 -1.86 -0.71 3.28
N TYR A 61 -0.60 -0.89 2.93
CA TYR A 61 -0.14 -1.73 1.85
C TYR A 61 0.70 -2.87 2.41
N ARG A 62 0.64 -4.04 1.78
CA ARG A 62 1.40 -5.22 2.15
C ARG A 62 2.33 -5.60 1.01
N PHE A 63 3.53 -6.06 1.34
CA PHE A 63 4.44 -6.58 0.32
C PHE A 63 3.83 -7.83 -0.34
N ASP A 64 3.91 -7.88 -1.67
CA ASP A 64 3.39 -8.97 -2.48
C ASP A 64 4.53 -9.55 -3.33
N GLU A 65 5.07 -10.70 -2.91
CA GLU A 65 6.16 -11.37 -3.63
C GLU A 65 5.75 -11.83 -5.02
N GLU A 66 4.51 -12.29 -5.19
CA GLU A 66 4.01 -12.80 -6.46
C GLU A 66 3.96 -11.69 -7.52
N LEU A 67 3.34 -10.54 -7.20
CA LEU A 67 3.34 -9.38 -8.09
C LEU A 67 4.73 -8.75 -8.28
N SER A 68 5.63 -8.89 -7.30
CA SER A 68 7.00 -8.38 -7.43
C SER A 68 7.86 -9.22 -8.38
N ASN A 69 7.56 -10.52 -8.50
CA ASN A 69 8.24 -11.43 -9.43
C ASN A 69 7.62 -11.46 -10.83
N ASP A 70 6.45 -10.84 -11.05
CA ASP A 70 5.77 -10.83 -12.35
C ASP A 70 6.55 -10.06 -13.44
N GLU A 71 7.66 -9.37 -13.09
CA GLU A 71 8.64 -8.85 -14.08
C GLU A 71 9.56 -9.92 -14.70
N LEU A 72 9.34 -11.21 -14.41
CA LEU A 72 10.13 -12.34 -14.95
C LEU A 72 9.36 -13.28 -15.90
N ALA A 73 8.17 -12.89 -16.38
CA ALA A 73 7.40 -13.67 -17.38
C ALA A 73 7.41 -13.03 -18.78
#